data_AF-A0AAW4BKA3-F1
#
_entry.id   AF-A0AAW4BKA3-F1
#
_cell.length_a   1.000
_cell.length_b   1.000
_cell.length_c   1.000
_cell.angle_alpha   90.00
_cell.angle_beta   90.00
_cell.angle_gamma   90.00
#
_symmetry.space_group_name_H-M   'P 1'
#
loop_
_entity.id
_entity.type
_entity.pdbx_description
1 polymer ?
#
loop_
_entity_poly.entity_id
_entity_poly.type
_entity_poly.pdbx_seq_one_letter_code
_entity_poly.pdbx_strand_id
1 'polypeptide(L)'
;MAVRKLEGFEQWSHLGFDGKLVFRKPLDIPFVTYSDHTPCYEANGYIHSLMVRNLKSDTIRGYAHDIIHLVHFIEKQPMLSRFSQLTDATFTLFVQSLQAERTPLGELKRKNNSVIKIAHTCLDFLEFVQGFHDLSAFIGKDKGNSIQILEKHYKR
;
A
#
# COMPACT_ATOMS: atom_id res chain seq x y z
N MET A 1 0.65 -13.02 11.48
CA MET A 1 1.15 -11.74 10.90
C MET A 1 1.27 -11.91 9.41
N ALA A 2 0.59 -11.06 8.62
CA ALA A 2 0.52 -11.13 7.16
C ALA A 2 1.60 -10.30 6.43
N VAL A 3 2.40 -9.53 7.18
CA VAL A 3 3.65 -8.93 6.67
C VAL A 3 4.81 -9.72 7.24
N ARG A 4 5.54 -10.41 6.37
CA ARG A 4 6.77 -11.14 6.70
C ARG A 4 7.98 -10.28 6.35
N LYS A 5 9.09 -10.50 7.04
CA LYS A 5 10.36 -9.85 6.71
C LYS A 5 11.16 -10.80 5.82
N LEU A 6 11.54 -10.36 4.63
CA LEU A 6 12.54 -11.03 3.81
C LEU A 6 13.89 -10.42 4.14
N GLU A 7 14.84 -11.27 4.55
CA GLU A 7 16.16 -10.83 4.98
C GLU A 7 17.14 -10.82 3.81
N GLY A 8 18.00 -9.80 3.76
CA GLY A 8 19.07 -9.73 2.77
C GLY A 8 18.58 -9.78 1.32
N PHE A 9 17.42 -9.18 1.02
CA PHE A 9 16.89 -9.18 -0.34
C PHE A 9 17.80 -8.37 -1.27
N GLU A 10 18.32 -9.01 -2.31
CA GLU A 10 19.18 -8.41 -3.31
C GLU A 10 18.39 -8.03 -4.56
N GLN A 11 18.66 -6.82 -5.06
CA GLN A 11 18.06 -6.31 -6.28
C GLN A 11 19.16 -5.98 -7.29
N TRP A 12 19.01 -6.49 -8.50
CA TRP A 12 19.84 -6.05 -9.62
C TRP A 12 19.54 -4.58 -9.96
N SER A 13 20.59 -3.80 -10.22
CA SER A 13 20.48 -2.38 -10.55
C SER A 13 20.66 -2.08 -12.03
N HIS A 14 21.76 -2.52 -12.63
CA HIS A 14 22.12 -2.28 -14.03
C HIS A 14 23.20 -3.28 -14.49
N LEU A 15 23.38 -3.39 -15.81
CA LEU A 15 24.50 -4.12 -16.40
C LEU A 15 25.73 -3.20 -16.40
N GLY A 16 26.82 -3.64 -15.79
CA GLY A 16 28.10 -2.94 -15.83
C GLY A 16 28.69 -2.94 -17.25
N PHE A 17 29.61 -2.01 -17.51
CA PHE A 17 30.34 -1.97 -18.79
C PHE A 17 31.20 -3.22 -19.03
N ASP A 18 31.49 -3.99 -17.98
CA ASP A 18 32.16 -5.29 -18.04
C ASP A 18 31.20 -6.46 -18.37
N GLY A 19 29.92 -6.17 -18.64
CA GLY A 19 28.89 -7.16 -18.92
C GLY A 19 28.40 -7.92 -17.68
N LYS A 20 28.77 -7.50 -16.46
CA LYS A 20 28.33 -8.15 -15.22
C LYS A 20 27.15 -7.42 -14.59
N LEU A 21 26.29 -8.15 -13.91
CA LEU A 21 25.17 -7.58 -13.17
C LEU A 21 25.69 -6.86 -11.92
N VAL A 22 25.35 -5.59 -11.78
CA VAL A 22 25.64 -4.80 -10.57
C VAL A 22 24.43 -4.86 -9.66
N PHE A 23 24.60 -5.37 -8.45
CA PHE A 23 23.54 -5.48 -7.44
C PHE A 23 23.56 -4.30 -6.48
N ARG A 24 22.38 -3.91 -6.00
CA ARG A 24 22.24 -2.97 -4.89
C ARG A 24 22.61 -3.67 -3.59
N LYS A 25 22.93 -2.87 -2.57
CA LYS A 25 23.15 -3.40 -1.21
C LYS A 25 21.90 -4.18 -0.76
N PRO A 26 22.06 -5.39 -0.22
CA PRO A 26 20.94 -6.16 0.34
C PRO A 26 20.15 -5.34 1.36
N LEU A 27 18.83 -5.45 1.31
CA LEU A 27 17.93 -4.76 2.24
C LEU A 27 16.93 -5.74 2.82
N ASP A 28 16.60 -5.57 4.09
CA ASP A 28 15.46 -6.25 4.67
C ASP A 28 14.16 -5.58 4.21
N ILE A 29 13.28 -6.36 3.61
CA ILE A 29 12.04 -5.84 3.02
C ILE A 29 10.80 -6.50 3.62
N PRO A 30 9.71 -5.74 3.82
CA PRO A 30 8.43 -6.33 4.13
C PRO A 30 7.89 -7.08 2.90
N PHE A 31 7.24 -8.20 3.14
CA PHE A 31 6.55 -9.00 2.13
C PHE A 31 5.13 -9.28 2.60
N VAL A 32 4.17 -8.82 1.81
CA VAL A 32 2.76 -8.82 2.14
C VAL A 32 2.07 -10.04 1.53
N THR A 33 1.37 -10.79 2.36
CA THR A 33 0.52 -11.92 1.95
C THR A 33 -0.92 -11.67 2.38
N TYR A 34 -1.85 -12.34 1.72
CA TYR A 34 -3.20 -12.54 2.22
C TYR A 34 -3.22 -13.52 3.41
N SER A 35 -4.40 -13.75 4.00
CA SER A 35 -4.59 -14.64 5.14
C SER A 35 -4.31 -16.11 4.79
N ASP A 36 -4.50 -16.48 3.53
CA ASP A 36 -4.17 -17.81 2.96
C ASP A 36 -2.66 -17.99 2.64
N HIS A 37 -1.83 -16.99 2.96
CA HIS A 37 -0.40 -16.91 2.64
C HIS A 37 -0.04 -16.71 1.17
N THR A 38 -1.02 -16.50 0.28
CA THR A 38 -0.78 -16.12 -1.10
C THR A 38 -0.17 -14.70 -1.14
N PRO A 39 0.88 -14.45 -1.94
CA PRO A 39 1.44 -13.11 -2.10
C PRO A 39 0.42 -12.11 -2.65
N CYS A 40 0.37 -10.91 -2.06
CA CYS A 40 -0.37 -9.79 -2.64
C CYS A 40 0.53 -9.08 -3.67
N TYR A 41 0.28 -9.31 -4.96
CA TYR A 41 1.14 -8.81 -6.03
C TYR A 41 1.22 -7.29 -6.06
N GLU A 42 0.08 -6.61 -5.90
CA GLU A 42 -0.01 -5.15 -5.89
C GLU A 42 0.77 -4.55 -4.71
N ALA A 43 0.57 -5.08 -3.49
CA ALA A 43 1.25 -4.57 -2.31
C ALA A 43 2.78 -4.78 -2.38
N ASN A 44 3.22 -5.95 -2.86
CA ASN A 44 4.64 -6.25 -3.03
C ASN A 44 5.25 -5.45 -4.19
N GLY A 45 4.50 -5.22 -5.27
CA GLY A 45 4.90 -4.33 -6.37
C GLY A 45 5.07 -2.89 -5.90
N TYR A 46 4.16 -2.40 -5.04
CA TYR A 46 4.27 -1.09 -4.44
C TYR A 46 5.51 -0.98 -3.54
N ILE A 47 5.76 -1.97 -2.67
CA ILE A 47 6.98 -2.04 -1.85
C ILE A 47 8.23 -1.98 -2.73
N HIS A 48 8.25 -2.75 -3.83
CA HIS A 48 9.35 -2.71 -4.79
C HIS A 48 9.53 -1.31 -5.41
N SER A 49 8.44 -0.62 -5.75
CA SER A 49 8.51 0.77 -6.27
C SER A 49 9.15 1.74 -5.26
N LEU A 50 8.89 1.55 -3.95
CA LEU A 50 9.49 2.35 -2.89
C LEU A 50 11.00 2.08 -2.76
N MET A 51 11.43 0.83 -2.98
CA MET A 51 12.85 0.46 -3.00
C MET A 51 13.58 1.07 -4.20
N VAL A 52 12.96 1.06 -5.38
CA VAL A 52 13.53 1.69 -6.58
C VAL A 52 13.76 3.18 -6.35
N ARG A 53 12.85 3.84 -5.61
CA ARG A 53 12.97 5.24 -5.15
C ARG A 53 13.99 5.46 -4.03
N ASN A 54 14.74 4.44 -3.62
CA ASN A 54 15.78 4.47 -2.58
C ASN A 54 15.28 4.93 -1.20
N LEU A 55 14.04 4.58 -0.84
CA LEU A 55 13.53 4.83 0.52
C LEU A 55 14.22 3.92 1.55
N LYS A 56 14.33 4.40 2.79
CA LYS A 56 14.94 3.63 3.90
C LYS A 56 14.05 2.43 4.28
N SER A 57 14.66 1.33 4.72
CA SER A 57 13.94 0.09 5.12
C SER A 57 12.84 0.36 6.16
N ASP A 58 13.12 1.17 7.19
CA ASP A 58 12.12 1.51 8.23
C ASP A 58 10.93 2.27 7.66
N THR A 59 11.17 3.14 6.68
CA THR A 59 10.10 3.84 5.97
C THR A 59 9.27 2.84 5.18
N ILE A 60 9.89 1.98 4.37
CA ILE A 60 9.20 0.96 3.56
C ILE A 60 8.37 0.03 4.46
N ARG A 61 8.92 -0.38 5.61
CA ARG A 61 8.21 -1.15 6.63
C ARG A 61 6.97 -0.41 7.15
N GLY A 62 7.10 0.89 7.43
CA GLY A 62 5.99 1.75 7.81
C GLY A 62 4.87 1.77 6.76
N TYR A 63 5.22 1.92 5.48
CA TYR A 63 4.24 1.88 4.38
C TYR A 63 3.56 0.50 4.30
N ALA A 64 4.32 -0.60 4.41
CA ALA A 64 3.75 -1.94 4.40
C ALA A 64 2.76 -2.18 5.55
N HIS A 65 3.05 -1.66 6.75
CA HIS A 65 2.14 -1.73 7.90
C HIS A 65 0.90 -0.84 7.76
N ASP A 66 0.96 0.22 6.96
CA ASP A 66 -0.22 1.05 6.68
C ASP A 66 -1.11 0.37 5.63
N ILE A 67 -0.54 -0.05 4.49
CA ILE A 67 -1.32 -0.61 3.36
C ILE A 67 -1.94 -1.98 3.68
N ILE A 68 -1.32 -2.76 4.58
CA ILE A 68 -1.83 -4.09 4.95
C ILE A 68 -3.26 -4.03 5.49
N HIS A 69 -3.65 -2.90 6.10
CA HIS A 69 -5.00 -2.67 6.57
C HIS A 69 -6.02 -2.67 5.43
N LEU A 70 -5.69 -2.07 4.29
CA LEU A 70 -6.56 -2.08 3.12
C LEU A 70 -6.62 -3.46 2.47
N VAL A 71 -5.48 -4.16 2.39
CA VAL A 71 -5.40 -5.54 1.86
C VAL A 71 -6.38 -6.46 2.60
N HIS A 72 -6.34 -6.46 3.94
CA HIS A 72 -7.26 -7.27 4.75
C HIS A 72 -8.70 -6.79 4.70
N PHE A 73 -8.91 -5.48 4.53
CA PHE A 73 -10.26 -4.96 4.40
C PHE A 73 -10.94 -5.55 3.16
N ILE A 74 -10.26 -5.53 2.02
CA ILE A 74 -10.75 -6.10 0.76
C ILE A 74 -10.94 -7.61 0.88
N GLU A 75 -9.95 -8.33 1.41
CA GLU A 75 -10.03 -9.78 1.60
C GLU A 75 -11.27 -10.21 2.40
N LYS A 76 -11.71 -9.39 3.36
CA LYS A 76 -12.87 -9.67 4.20
C LYS A 76 -14.20 -9.22 3.59
N GLN A 77 -14.19 -8.42 2.53
CA GLN A 77 -15.44 -7.96 1.92
C GLN A 77 -16.00 -9.05 1.00
N PRO A 78 -17.27 -9.45 1.15
CA PRO A 78 -17.87 -10.48 0.29
C PRO A 78 -18.05 -10.04 -1.17
N MET A 79 -18.10 -8.72 -1.41
CA MET A 79 -18.38 -8.13 -2.72
C MET A 79 -17.14 -7.56 -3.42
N LEU A 80 -15.97 -7.55 -2.76
CA LEU A 80 -14.73 -7.03 -3.33
C LEU A 80 -13.72 -8.17 -3.46
N SER A 81 -13.22 -8.37 -4.67
CA SER A 81 -12.18 -9.36 -4.98
C SER A 81 -10.87 -8.72 -5.39
N ARG A 82 -10.89 -7.44 -5.79
CA ARG A 82 -9.74 -6.69 -6.35
C ARG A 82 -9.77 -5.24 -5.91
N PHE A 83 -8.59 -4.60 -5.85
CA PHE A 83 -8.46 -3.17 -5.54
C PHE A 83 -9.22 -2.28 -6.53
N SER A 84 -9.26 -2.65 -7.81
CA SER A 84 -9.94 -1.89 -8.88
C SER A 84 -11.46 -1.75 -8.69
N GLN A 85 -12.07 -2.54 -7.80
CA GLN A 85 -13.50 -2.46 -7.49
C GLN A 85 -13.81 -1.46 -6.37
N LEU A 86 -12.78 -0.85 -5.77
CA LEU A 86 -12.98 0.19 -4.77
C LEU A 86 -13.61 1.43 -5.39
N THR A 87 -14.61 1.95 -4.68
CA THR A 87 -15.27 3.22 -4.91
C THR A 87 -15.12 4.12 -3.70
N ASP A 88 -15.44 5.41 -3.83
CA ASP A 88 -15.50 6.37 -2.72
C ASP A 88 -16.29 5.84 -1.51
N ALA A 89 -17.43 5.17 -1.76
CA ALA A 89 -18.26 4.61 -0.70
C ALA A 89 -17.52 3.49 0.07
N THR A 90 -16.91 2.55 -0.65
CA THR A 90 -16.17 1.44 -0.03
C THR A 90 -14.89 1.89 0.64
N PHE A 91 -14.21 2.91 0.09
CA PHE A 91 -13.02 3.49 0.71
C PHE A 91 -13.38 4.29 1.97
N THR A 92 -14.50 5.02 1.95
CA THR A 92 -15.04 5.68 3.14
C THR A 92 -15.38 4.67 4.22
N LEU A 93 -16.02 3.55 3.86
CA LEU A 93 -16.31 2.45 4.78
C LEU A 93 -15.02 1.86 5.38
N PHE A 94 -13.98 1.70 4.57
CA PHE A 94 -12.66 1.29 5.05
C PHE A 94 -12.11 2.27 6.11
N VAL A 95 -12.11 3.57 5.84
CA VAL A 95 -11.62 4.58 6.79
C VAL A 95 -12.44 4.58 8.08
N GLN A 96 -13.77 4.48 7.98
CA GLN A 96 -14.66 4.36 9.14
C GLN A 96 -14.36 3.10 9.95
N SER A 97 -14.05 1.97 9.30
CA SER A 97 -13.68 0.73 9.99
C SER A 97 -12.39 0.89 10.82
N LEU A 98 -11.42 1.67 10.32
CA LEU A 98 -10.19 1.99 11.07
C LEU A 98 -10.44 2.86 12.30
N GLN A 99 -11.41 3.79 12.22
CA GLN A 99 -11.84 4.64 13.34
C GLN A 99 -12.70 3.86 14.35
N ALA A 100 -13.47 2.89 13.87
CA ALA A 100 -14.33 2.05 14.71
C ALA A 100 -13.56 0.96 15.47
N GLU A 101 -12.34 0.60 15.04
CA GLU A 101 -11.58 -0.46 15.69
C GLU A 101 -11.27 -0.14 17.17
N ARG A 102 -11.62 -1.07 18.05
CA ARG A 102 -11.42 -0.98 19.51
C ARG A 102 -10.39 -1.99 20.00
N THR A 103 -9.72 -1.68 21.10
CA THR A 103 -8.90 -2.63 21.85
C THR A 103 -9.81 -3.63 22.58
N PRO A 104 -9.27 -4.76 23.09
CA PRO A 104 -10.04 -5.69 23.91
C PRO A 104 -10.66 -5.05 25.17
N LEU A 105 -10.12 -3.91 25.60
CA LEU A 105 -10.60 -3.12 26.74
C LEU A 105 -11.67 -2.08 26.35
N GLY A 106 -12.09 -2.05 25.07
CA GLY A 106 -13.14 -1.16 24.58
C GLY A 106 -12.65 0.24 24.16
N GLU A 107 -11.37 0.54 24.30
CA GLU A 107 -10.79 1.84 23.93
C GLU A 107 -10.56 1.95 22.42
N LEU A 108 -10.53 3.18 21.89
CA LEU A 108 -10.14 3.42 20.50
C LEU A 108 -8.74 2.89 20.22
N LYS A 109 -8.60 1.95 19.28
CA LYS A 109 -7.30 1.36 18.95
C LYS A 109 -6.36 2.38 18.28
N ARG A 110 -6.90 3.35 17.54
CA ARG A 110 -6.13 4.34 16.80
C ARG A 110 -6.63 5.75 17.06
N LYS A 111 -5.68 6.69 17.06
CA LYS A 111 -5.95 8.13 17.06
C LYS A 111 -6.25 8.60 15.64
N ASN A 112 -6.97 9.72 15.51
CA ASN A 112 -7.37 10.28 14.22
C ASN A 112 -6.17 10.53 13.28
N ASN A 113 -5.05 11.07 13.79
CA ASN A 113 -3.86 11.31 12.97
C ASN A 113 -3.27 10.02 12.39
N SER A 114 -3.35 8.89 13.12
CA SER A 114 -2.90 7.60 12.63
C SER A 114 -3.83 7.08 11.53
N VAL A 115 -5.14 7.24 11.69
CA VAL A 115 -6.12 6.87 10.66
C VAL A 115 -5.91 7.71 9.40
N ILE A 116 -5.74 9.03 9.54
CA ILE A 116 -5.46 9.94 8.42
C ILE A 116 -4.18 9.49 7.69
N LYS A 117 -3.09 9.22 8.43
CA LYS A 117 -1.85 8.72 7.85
C LYS A 117 -2.08 7.44 7.05
N ILE A 118 -2.75 6.45 7.63
CA ILE A 118 -3.03 5.17 6.95
C ILE A 118 -3.87 5.40 5.68
N ALA A 119 -4.91 6.23 5.76
CA ALA A 119 -5.77 6.53 4.62
C ALA A 119 -4.99 7.21 3.48
N HIS A 120 -4.14 8.19 3.79
CA HIS A 120 -3.28 8.83 2.79
C HIS A 120 -2.30 7.84 2.15
N THR A 121 -1.60 7.04 2.96
CA THR A 121 -0.70 6.00 2.44
C THR A 121 -1.44 5.00 1.54
N CYS A 122 -2.69 4.69 1.86
CA CYS A 122 -3.54 3.83 1.04
C CYS A 122 -3.95 4.51 -0.28
N LEU A 123 -4.24 5.81 -0.29
CA LEU A 123 -4.51 6.54 -1.54
C LEU A 123 -3.28 6.54 -2.46
N ASP A 124 -2.09 6.84 -1.93
CA ASP A 124 -0.84 6.76 -2.71
C ASP A 124 -0.60 5.34 -3.27
N PHE A 125 -0.95 4.31 -2.51
CA PHE A 125 -0.89 2.93 -2.97
C PHE A 125 -1.91 2.64 -4.08
N LEU A 126 -3.14 3.16 -3.99
CA LEU A 126 -4.16 2.98 -5.03
C LEU A 126 -3.80 3.72 -6.32
N GLU A 127 -3.13 4.86 -6.25
CA GLU A 127 -2.54 5.54 -7.41
C GLU A 127 -1.47 4.67 -8.08
N PHE A 128 -0.62 3.99 -7.30
CA PHE A 128 0.30 2.99 -7.84
C PHE A 128 -0.45 1.84 -8.52
N VAL A 129 -1.50 1.29 -7.90
CA VAL A 129 -2.30 0.20 -8.45
C VAL A 129 -2.96 0.60 -9.77
N GLN A 130 -3.43 1.85 -9.88
CA GLN A 130 -3.95 2.40 -11.14
C GLN A 130 -2.92 2.30 -12.26
N GLY A 131 -1.68 2.75 -12.02
CA GLY A 131 -0.61 2.66 -13.01
C GLY A 131 -0.13 1.22 -13.28
N PHE A 132 -0.22 0.34 -12.28
CA PHE A 132 0.22 -1.05 -12.38
C PHE A 132 -0.73 -1.92 -13.24
N HIS A 133 -2.02 -1.60 -13.26
CA HIS A 133 -3.06 -2.34 -13.99
C HIS A 133 -3.70 -1.53 -15.16
N ASP A 134 -3.11 -0.40 -15.53
CA ASP A 134 -3.61 0.50 -16.59
C ASP A 134 -5.07 0.96 -16.40
N LEU A 135 -5.46 1.26 -15.16
CA LEU A 135 -6.85 1.60 -14.79
C LEU A 135 -7.11 3.11 -14.84
N SER A 136 -7.19 3.69 -16.03
CA SER A 136 -7.27 5.16 -16.22
C SER A 136 -8.42 5.90 -15.51
N ALA A 137 -9.50 5.21 -15.13
CA ALA A 137 -10.66 5.78 -14.44
C ALA A 137 -10.83 5.25 -13.00
N PHE A 138 -9.76 4.75 -12.38
CA PHE A 138 -9.86 4.16 -11.04
C PHE A 138 -9.79 5.22 -9.94
N ILE A 139 -8.73 6.03 -9.91
CA ILE A 139 -8.49 7.06 -8.91
C ILE A 139 -7.99 8.35 -9.57
N GLY A 140 -8.67 9.47 -9.29
CA GLY A 140 -8.31 10.75 -9.88
C GLY A 140 -9.25 11.89 -9.53
N LYS A 141 -9.06 13.03 -10.20
CA LYS A 141 -9.82 14.28 -9.95
C LYS A 141 -11.14 14.33 -10.71
N ASP A 142 -11.25 13.59 -11.81
CA ASP A 142 -12.45 13.61 -12.65
C ASP A 142 -13.62 12.88 -12.00
N LYS A 143 -14.83 13.37 -12.24
CA LYS A 143 -16.07 12.78 -11.69
C LYS A 143 -16.33 11.35 -12.14
N GLY A 144 -15.71 10.93 -13.25
CA GLY A 144 -15.81 9.57 -13.77
C GLY A 144 -14.92 8.55 -13.05
N ASN A 145 -14.03 8.99 -12.15
CA ASN A 145 -13.18 8.08 -11.39
C ASN A 145 -13.99 7.35 -10.32
N SER A 146 -13.61 6.09 -10.05
CA SER A 146 -14.23 5.28 -9.00
C SER A 146 -13.94 5.83 -7.61
N ILE A 147 -12.73 6.36 -7.41
CA ILE A 147 -12.31 7.11 -6.23
C ILE A 147 -11.94 8.52 -6.66
N GLN A 148 -12.60 9.51 -6.06
CA GLN A 148 -12.36 10.92 -6.34
C GLN A 148 -11.41 11.52 -5.30
N ILE A 149 -10.30 12.10 -5.80
CA ILE A 149 -9.30 12.75 -4.95
C ILE A 149 -9.22 14.26 -5.22
N LEU A 150 -8.90 15.00 -4.15
CA LEU A 150 -8.67 16.43 -4.16
C LEU A 150 -7.26 16.71 -3.63
N GLU A 151 -6.34 17.00 -4.55
CA GLU A 151 -4.98 17.41 -4.19
C GLU A 151 -4.96 18.89 -3.80
N LYS A 152 -4.47 19.17 -2.58
CA LYS A 152 -4.19 20.53 -2.13
C LYS A 152 -2.70 20.73 -2.00
N HIS A 153 -2.13 21.59 -2.85
CA HIS A 153 -0.75 22.02 -2.71
C HIS A 153 -0.64 23.05 -1.57
N TYR A 154 0.02 22.68 -0.49
CA TYR A 154 0.43 23.65 0.53
C TYR A 154 1.76 24.27 0.09
N LYS A 155 1.80 25.61 -0.04
CA LYS A 155 3.07 26.33 -0.14
C LYS A 155 3.82 26.11 1.18
N ARG A 156 5.00 25.50 1.09
CA ARG A 156 5.95 25.44 2.20
C ARG A 156 6.65 26.77 2.37
#